data_AF-A0A8K0Y2X7-F1
#
_entry.id   AF-A0A8K0Y2X7-F1
#
_cell.length_a   1.000
_cell.length_b   1.000
_cell.length_c   1.000
_cell.angle_alpha   90.00
_cell.angle_beta   90.00
_cell.angle_gamma   90.00
#
_symmetry.space_group_name_H-M   'P 1'
#
loop_
_entity.id
_entity.type
_entity.pdbx_description
1 polymer ?
#
loop_
_entity_poly.entity_id
_entity_poly.type
_entity_poly.pdbx_seq_one_letter_code
_entity_poly.pdbx_strand_id
1 'polypeptide(L)' 'MAKTWKDSDVSLDPIKNETIAVLGYGIQGHAQANNLKGFWS' A
#
# COMPACT_ATOMS: atom_id res chain seq x y z
N MET A 1 -21.25 15.84 0.08
CA MET A 1 -20.02 15.58 -0.71
C MET A 1 -19.27 14.44 -0.05
N ALA A 2 -18.67 13.53 -0.82
CA ALA A 2 -17.84 12.46 -0.27
C ALA A 2 -16.52 13.04 0.26
N LYS A 3 -15.97 12.42 1.31
CA LYS A 3 -14.67 12.81 1.86
C LYS A 3 -13.55 12.30 0.95
N THR A 4 -12.62 13.18 0.60
CA THR A 4 -11.39 12.84 -0.13
C THR A 4 -10.22 12.87 0.85
N TRP A 5 -9.38 11.84 0.83
CA TRP A 5 -8.21 11.71 1.70
C TRP A 5 -6.94 12.01 0.91
N LYS A 6 -5.99 12.69 1.55
CA LYS A 6 -4.64 12.95 1.06
C LYS A 6 -3.62 12.27 1.98
N ASP A 7 -2.36 12.24 1.56
CA ASP A 7 -1.28 11.60 2.32
C ASP A 7 -1.15 12.13 3.77
N SER A 8 -1.42 13.42 4.00
CA SER A 8 -1.41 14.02 5.34
C SER A 8 -2.53 13.53 6.26
N ASP A 9 -3.55 12.89 5.71
CA ASP A 9 -4.76 12.48 6.44
C ASP A 9 -4.71 11.01 6.88
N VAL A 10 -3.68 10.26 6.49
CA VAL A 10 -3.57 8.80 6.69
C VAL A 10 -2.19 8.41 7.21
N SER A 11 -2.12 7.29 7.96
CA SER A 11 -0.86 6.71 8.43
C SER A 11 -0.71 5.27 7.95
N LEU A 12 0.54 4.86 7.68
CA LEU A 12 0.91 3.48 7.38
C LEU A 12 1.20 2.65 8.65
N ASP A 13 1.24 3.26 9.83
CA ASP A 13 1.49 2.56 11.10
C ASP A 13 0.66 1.29 11.30
N PRO A 14 -0.64 1.25 10.95
CA PRO A 14 -1.46 0.06 11.15
C PRO A 14 -1.02 -1.17 10.34
N ILE A 15 -0.28 -0.99 9.26
CA ILE A 15 0.20 -2.10 8.41
C ILE A 15 1.72 -2.29 8.49
N LYS A 16 2.41 -1.52 9.34
CA LYS A 16 3.88 -1.41 9.37
C LYS A 16 4.61 -2.74 9.63
N ASN A 17 4.00 -3.64 10.39
CA ASN A 17 4.63 -4.91 10.78
C ASN A 17 3.84 -6.11 10.28
N GLU A 18 2.94 -5.88 9.33
CA GLU A 18 2.08 -6.92 8.78
C GLU A 18 2.71 -7.57 7.56
N THR A 19 2.50 -8.88 7.44
CA THR A 19 2.86 -9.60 6.20
C THR A 19 1.74 -9.40 5.19
N ILE A 20 2.03 -8.68 4.11
CA ILE A 20 1.06 -8.42 3.03
C ILE A 20 1.29 -9.40 1.88
N ALA A 21 0.33 -10.31 1.67
CA ALA A 21 0.34 -11.24 0.54
C ALA A 21 -0.30 -10.61 -0.70
N VAL A 22 0.47 -10.48 -1.79
CA VAL A 22 -0.06 -10.06 -3.10
C VAL A 22 -0.48 -11.31 -3.89
N LEU A 23 -1.79 -11.51 -4.03
CA LEU A 23 -2.34 -12.67 -4.74
C LEU A 23 -2.55 -12.35 -6.22
N GLY A 24 -1.67 -12.90 -7.05
CA GLY A 24 -1.64 -12.66 -8.51
C GLY A 24 -0.68 -11.54 -8.90
N TYR A 25 0.07 -11.76 -9.98
CA TYR A 25 1.17 -10.90 -10.41
C TYR A 25 1.03 -10.42 -11.86
N GLY A 26 -0.19 -10.04 -12.24
CA GLY A 26 -0.43 -9.26 -13.46
C GLY A 26 0.01 -7.80 -13.28
N ILE A 27 -0.43 -6.90 -14.18
CA ILE A 27 -0.01 -5.49 -14.17
C ILE A 27 -0.28 -4.77 -12.84
N GLN A 28 -1.45 -5.00 -12.22
CA GLN A 28 -1.81 -4.36 -10.95
C GLN A 28 -1.04 -4.97 -9.76
N GLY A 29 -0.93 -6.30 -9.71
CA GLY A 29 -0.18 -7.00 -8.66
C GLY A 29 1.31 -6.65 -8.68
N HIS A 30 1.90 -6.57 -9.87
CA HIS A 30 3.28 -6.10 -10.05
C HIS A 30 3.49 -4.68 -9.53
N ALA A 31 2.62 -3.74 -9.92
CA ALA A 31 2.70 -2.35 -9.48
C ALA A 31 2.51 -2.22 -7.96
N GLN A 32 1.50 -2.88 -7.40
CA GLN A 32 1.22 -2.85 -5.95
C GLN A 32 2.36 -3.45 -5.13
N ALA A 33 2.92 -4.60 -5.54
CA ALA A 33 4.03 -5.23 -4.84
C ALA A 33 5.29 -4.34 -4.81
N ASN A 34 5.63 -3.71 -5.93
CA ASN A 34 6.79 -2.82 -6.01
C ASN A 34 6.60 -1.53 -5.22
N ASN A 35 5.41 -0.92 -5.30
CA ASN A 35 5.10 0.28 -4.54
C ASN A 35 5.15 0.01 -3.04
N LEU A 36 4.55 -1.11 -2.58
CA LEU A 36 4.58 -1.50 -1.17
C LEU A 36 6.00 -1.84 -0.69
N LYS A 37 6.83 -2.50 -1.52
CA LYS A 37 8.21 -2.84 -1.16
C LYS A 37 9.07 -1.60 -0.87
N GLY A 38 8.85 -0.51 -1.62
CA GLY A 38 9.62 0.73 -1.48
C GLY A 38 9.50 1.41 -0.11
N PHE A 39 8.46 1.12 0.67
CA PHE A 39 8.21 1.77 1.96
C PHE A 39 8.99 1.19 3.15
N TRP A 40 9.67 0.06 2.97
CA TRP A 40 10.33 -0.69 4.06
C TRP A 40 11.86 -0.53 4.13
N SER A 41 12.45 0.18 3.16
CA SER A 41 13.88 0.53 3.17
C SER A 41 14.09 1.91 3.80
#